data_AF-A0A3D9BZM1-F1
#
_entry.id   AF-A0A3D9BZM1-F1
#
_cell.length_a   1.000
_cell.length_b   1.000
_cell.length_c   1.000
_cell.angle_alpha   90.00
_cell.angle_beta   90.00
_cell.angle_gamma   90.00
#
_symmetry.space_group_name_H-M   'P 1'
#
loop_
_entity.id
_entity.type
_entity.pdbx_description
1 polymer ?
#
loop_
_entity_poly.entity_id
_entity_poly.type
_entity_poly.pdbx_seq_one_letter_code
_entity_poly.pdbx_strand_id
1 'polypeptide(L)' 'MRAGLGRLGLRPAEFWALTPAELAVMLGAGAGPGPMGRARLDALMRAYPDVATEESDERP' A
#
# COMPACT_ATOMS: atom_id res chain seq x y z
N MET A 1 2.26 -5.48 -4.55
CA MET A 1 3.52 -4.77 -4.85
C MET A 1 4.26 -5.43 -6.02
N ARG A 2 3.77 -5.26 -7.26
CA ARG A 2 4.45 -5.79 -8.46
C ARG A 2 5.14 -4.70 -9.29
N ALA A 3 4.96 -3.44 -8.90
CA ALA A 3 5.46 -2.28 -9.61
C ALA A 3 6.99 -2.10 -9.45
N GLY A 4 7.54 -2.29 -8.24
CA GLY A 4 8.98 -2.14 -7.98
C GLY A 4 9.84 -3.35 -8.39
N LEU A 5 9.47 -4.54 -7.89
CA LEU A 5 10.27 -5.76 -8.10
C LEU A 5 10.12 -6.40 -9.49
N GLY A 6 9.03 -6.12 -10.21
CA GLY A 6 8.76 -6.73 -11.52
C GLY A 6 9.04 -5.84 -12.74
N ARG A 7 8.96 -4.51 -12.59
CA ARG A 7 9.00 -3.57 -13.73
C ARG A 7 10.26 -2.70 -13.80
N LEU A 8 10.95 -2.49 -12.67
CA LEU A 8 12.19 -1.71 -12.59
C LEU A 8 13.46 -2.58 -12.51
N GLY A 9 13.33 -3.90 -12.34
CA GLY A 9 14.47 -4.82 -12.25
C GLY A 9 15.35 -4.61 -11.00
N LEU A 10 14.86 -3.88 -9.99
CA LEU A 10 15.61 -3.58 -8.78
C LEU A 10 15.80 -4.82 -7.92
N ARG A 11 17.01 -5.00 -7.37
CA ARG A 11 17.22 -6.00 -6.32
C ARG A 11 16.40 -5.60 -5.09
N PRO A 12 15.90 -6.56 -4.28
CA PRO A 12 15.10 -6.24 -3.11
C PRO A 12 15.75 -5.22 -2.17
N ALA A 13 17.07 -5.29 -1.97
CA ALA A 13 17.81 -4.34 -1.14
C ALA A 13 17.79 -2.91 -1.71
N GLU A 14 17.92 -2.76 -3.02
CA GLU A 14 17.88 -1.44 -3.68
C GLU A 14 16.47 -0.85 -3.63
N PHE A 15 15.45 -1.70 -3.79
CA PHE A 15 14.06 -1.29 -3.62
C PHE A 15 13.76 -0.76 -2.22
N TRP A 16 14.29 -1.41 -1.17
CA TRP A 16 14.09 -0.98 0.22
C TRP A 16 14.99 0.18 0.65
N ALA A 17 16.09 0.44 -0.05
CA ALA A 17 16.95 1.59 0.19
C ALA A 17 16.37 2.90 -0.39
N LEU A 18 15.44 2.81 -1.36
CA LEU A 18 14.81 3.97 -1.98
C LEU A 18 13.82 4.65 -1.05
N THR A 19 13.80 5.97 -1.08
CA THR A 19 12.71 6.73 -0.45
C THR A 19 11.41 6.57 -1.26
N PRO A 20 10.24 6.66 -0.61
CA PRO A 20 8.95 6.59 -1.31
C PRO A 20 8.79 7.63 -2.44
N ALA A 21 9.44 8.79 -2.30
CA ALA A 21 9.44 9.84 -3.31
C ALA A 21 10.23 9.43 -4.57
N GLU A 22 11.43 8.86 -4.40
CA GLU A 22 12.25 8.37 -5.52
C GLU A 22 11.57 7.21 -6.25
N LEU A 23 10.94 6.29 -5.50
CA LEU A 23 10.18 5.20 -6.09
C LEU A 23 8.99 5.72 -6.93
N ALA A 24 8.28 6.75 -6.47
CA ALA A 24 7.18 7.35 -7.21
C ALA A 24 7.64 7.95 -8.55
N VAL A 25 8.77 8.64 -8.57
CA VAL A 25 9.38 9.18 -9.79
C VAL A 25 9.76 8.07 -10.76
N MET A 26 10.45 7.02 -10.29
CA MET A 26 10.89 5.88 -11.12
C MET A 26 9.73 5.08 -11.71
N LEU A 27 8.60 4.99 -10.99
CA LEU A 27 7.40 4.32 -11.47
C LEU A 27 6.64 5.11 -12.53
N GLY A 28 7.11 6.30 -12.91
CA GLY A 28 6.41 7.18 -13.84
C GLY A 28 5.12 7.72 -13.24
N ALA A 29 4.96 7.65 -11.91
CA ALA A 29 3.87 8.29 -11.19
C ALA A 29 4.15 9.80 -11.09
N GLY A 30 4.31 10.45 -12.25
CA GLY A 30 4.19 11.90 -12.34
C GLY A 30 2.78 12.25 -11.87
N ALA A 31 2.68 12.81 -10.66
CA ALA A 31 1.43 13.26 -10.06
C ALA A 31 0.25 12.29 -10.27
N GLY A 32 0.41 11.01 -9.88
CA GLY A 32 -0.74 10.15 -9.65
C GLY A 32 -1.69 10.80 -8.63
N PRO A 33 -2.99 10.45 -8.61
CA PRO A 33 -3.95 11.03 -7.67
C PRO A 33 -3.31 11.03 -6.28
N GLY A 34 -3.27 12.22 -5.67
CA GLY A 34 -2.48 12.47 -4.47
C GLY A 34 -2.74 11.43 -3.39
N PRO A 35 -1.82 11.29 -2.41
CA PRO A 35 -1.95 10.31 -1.35
C PRO A 35 -3.37 10.39 -0.76
N MET A 36 -3.96 9.23 -0.55
CA MET A 36 -5.29 9.07 0.01
C MET A 36 -5.49 10.03 1.19
N GLY A 37 -6.42 10.98 1.04
CA GLY A 37 -6.69 11.94 2.10
C GLY A 37 -7.23 11.27 3.37
N ARG A 38 -7.06 11.93 4.52
CA ARG A 38 -7.48 11.43 5.83
C ARG A 38 -8.93 10.93 5.86
N ALA A 39 -9.84 11.67 5.23
CA ALA A 39 -11.26 11.30 5.16
C ALA A 39 -11.51 9.94 4.48
N ARG A 40 -10.72 9.59 3.46
CA ARG A 40 -10.85 8.31 2.76
C ARG A 40 -10.24 7.18 3.58
N LEU A 41 -9.15 7.44 4.31
CA LEU A 41 -8.62 6.49 5.29
C LEU A 41 -9.64 6.22 6.41
N ASP A 42 -10.32 7.24 6.93
CA ASP A 42 -11.37 7.08 7.94
C ASP A 42 -12.55 6.25 7.42
N ALA A 43 -12.90 6.42 6.14
CA ALA A 43 -13.93 5.60 5.50
C ALA A 43 -13.51 4.13 5.40
N LEU A 44 -12.24 3.84 5.11
CA LEU A 44 -11.71 2.47 5.11
C LEU A 44 -11.71 1.85 6.52
N MET A 45 -11.25 2.58 7.54
CA MET A 45 -11.23 2.07 8.92
C MET A 45 -12.63 1.70 9.42
N ARG A 46 -13.67 2.42 8.98
CA ARG A 46 -15.06 2.06 9.28
C ARG A 46 -15.56 0.87 8.46
N ALA A 47 -15.15 0.76 7.20
CA ALA A 47 -15.58 -0.31 6.31
C ALA A 47 -14.91 -1.66 6.63
N TYR A 48 -13.69 -1.63 7.17
CA TYR A 48 -12.87 -2.78 7.51
C TYR A 48 -12.28 -2.61 8.91
N PRO A 49 -13.09 -2.78 9.96
CA PRO A 49 -12.59 -2.73 11.33
C PRO A 49 -11.64 -3.91 11.59
N ASP A 50 -10.45 -3.62 12.13
CA ASP A 50 -9.45 -4.65 12.47
C ASP A 50 -9.90 -5.61 13.59
N VAL A 51 -10.90 -5.19 14.36
CA VAL A 51 -11.61 -6.05 15.30
C VAL A 51 -12.67 -6.83 14.53
N ALA A 52 -12.26 -7.90 13.86
CA ALA A 52 -13.18 -9.03 13.72
C ALA A 52 -13.60 -9.39 15.15
N THR A 53 -14.86 -9.13 15.50
CA THR A 53 -15.51 -9.77 16.64
C THR A 53 -15.12 -11.25 16.56
N GLU A 54 -14.56 -11.79 17.64
CA GLU A 54 -14.01 -13.14 17.79
C GLU A 54 -15.02 -14.28 17.51
N GLU A 55 -16.15 -13.98 16.86
CA GLU A 55 -17.33 -14.82 16.71
C GLU A 55 -17.46 -15.45 15.30
N SER A 56 -16.37 -15.51 14.52
CA SER A 56 -16.41 -16.13 13.18
C SER A 56 -15.39 -17.24 12.95
N ASP A 57 -14.56 -17.57 13.95
CA ASP A 57 -13.59 -18.68 13.85
C ASP A 57 -13.99 -19.89 14.71
N GLU A 58 -15.28 -20.03 15.03
CA GLU A 58 -15.86 -21.29 15.49
C GLU A 58 -16.83 -21.79 14.42
N ARG A 59 -16.30 -22.51 13.43
CA ARG A 59 -17.10 -23.41 12.60
C ARG A 59 -16.60 -24.86 12.78
N PRO A 60 -17.51 -25.80 13.12
CA PRO A 60 -17.19 -27.20 13.36
C PRO A 60 -16.86 -27.99 12.09
#